data_AF-A0A7S2UNI8-F1
#
_entry.id   AF-A0A7S2UNI8-F1
#
_cell.length_a   1.000
_cell.length_b   1.000
_cell.length_c   1.000
_cell.angle_alpha   90.00
_cell.angle_beta   90.00
_cell.angle_gamma   90.00
#
_symmetry.space_group_name_H-M   'P 1'
#
loop_
_entity.id
_entity.type
_entity.pdbx_description
1 polymer ?
#
loop_
_entity_poly.entity_id
_entity_poly.type
_entity_poly.pdbx_seq_one_letter_code
_entity_poly.pdbx_strand_id
1 'polypeptide(L)'
;YDWCINLGAPAALVAGAVIATIYEQNNSNKLAIRKNDQKWVQFAKKMSRLLLLSAFVLEIISIFVTTVTGTALLSYADRSDAVSLVVSKSSMGFLREKFEFNYLTSRITFLQGLLHWLASLGLEHVIPFDGEGVATRKMNRFIGTSILTIILLMISFYNGQMTFYKNYWEMLKRYAVVAWVRYFWRWPP
;
A
#
# COMPACT_ATOMS: atom_id res chain seq x y z
N TYR A 1 9.87 -4.58 -15.43
CA TYR A 1 10.51 -3.79 -14.36
C TYR A 1 10.14 -2.30 -14.42
N ASP A 2 9.64 -1.77 -15.54
CA ASP A 2 9.33 -0.34 -15.70
C ASP A 2 8.18 0.21 -14.84
N TRP A 3 7.19 -0.60 -14.47
CA TRP A 3 6.10 -0.12 -13.61
C TRP A 3 6.52 0.15 -12.16
N CYS A 4 7.65 -0.41 -11.71
CA CYS A 4 8.25 -0.11 -10.40
C CYS A 4 9.06 1.20 -10.40
N ILE A 5 9.27 1.79 -11.57
CA ILE A 5 10.06 3.01 -11.76
C ILE A 5 9.24 4.27 -11.43
N ASN A 6 7.92 4.21 -11.60
CA ASN A 6 7.01 5.32 -11.32
C ASN A 6 5.84 4.86 -10.44
N LEU A 7 6.11 4.50 -9.19
CA LEU A 7 5.07 4.05 -8.24
C LEU A 7 4.06 5.12 -7.87
N GLY A 8 4.35 6.40 -8.11
CA GLY A 8 3.42 7.50 -7.81
C GLY A 8 2.09 7.38 -8.56
N ALA A 9 2.10 6.96 -9.83
CA ALA A 9 0.86 6.82 -10.61
C ALA A 9 0.01 5.61 -10.17
N PRO A 10 0.57 4.38 -10.00
CA PRO A 10 -0.14 3.27 -9.37
C PRO A 10 -0.65 3.60 -7.97
N ALA A 11 0.15 4.28 -7.13
CA ALA A 11 -0.25 4.68 -5.79
C ALA A 11 -1.44 5.65 -5.80
N ALA A 12 -1.44 6.63 -6.71
CA ALA A 12 -2.56 7.55 -6.89
C ALA A 12 -3.84 6.82 -7.35
N LEU A 13 -3.71 5.80 -8.21
CA LEU A 13 -4.84 4.95 -8.61
C LEU A 13 -5.43 4.19 -7.43
N VAL A 14 -4.58 3.56 -6.60
CA VAL A 14 -5.03 2.86 -5.39
C VAL A 14 -5.70 3.83 -4.41
N ALA A 15 -5.10 5.01 -4.18
CA ALA A 15 -5.69 6.04 -3.32
C ALA A 15 -7.08 6.49 -3.83
N GLY A 16 -7.23 6.71 -5.14
CA GLY A 16 -8.52 7.03 -5.76
C GLY A 16 -9.54 5.90 -5.63
N ALA A 17 -9.12 4.65 -5.81
CA ALA A 17 -9.96 3.48 -5.64
C ALA A 17 -10.42 3.30 -4.18
N VAL A 18 -9.56 3.60 -3.21
CA VAL A 18 -9.92 3.61 -1.78
C VAL A 18 -10.97 4.69 -1.49
N ILE A 19 -10.83 5.90 -2.03
CA ILE A 19 -11.86 6.95 -1.89
C ILE A 19 -13.19 6.50 -2.49
N ALA A 20 -13.18 5.94 -3.69
CA ALA A 20 -14.38 5.43 -4.34
C ALA A 20 -15.05 4.33 -3.49
N THR A 21 -14.25 3.43 -2.91
CA THR A 21 -14.73 2.37 -2.01
C THR A 21 -15.37 2.97 -0.75
N ILE A 22 -14.73 3.96 -0.12
CA ILE A 22 -15.30 4.66 1.06
C ILE A 22 -16.63 5.34 0.71
N TYR A 23 -16.69 6.01 -0.45
CA TYR A 23 -17.90 6.68 -0.93
C TYR A 23 -19.05 5.69 -1.14
N GLU A 24 -18.79 4.56 -1.80
CA GLU A 24 -19.78 3.50 -2.03
C GLU A 24 -20.25 2.88 -0.70
N GLN A 25 -19.34 2.64 0.25
CA GLN A 25 -19.67 2.06 1.55
C GLN A 25 -20.53 3.01 2.42
N ASN A 26 -20.26 4.31 2.35
CA ASN A 26 -21.07 5.31 3.05
C ASN A 26 -22.48 5.40 2.45
N ASN A 27 -22.61 5.36 1.13
CA ASN A 27 -23.91 5.44 0.46
C ASN A 27 -24.75 4.17 0.61
N SER A 28 -24.10 3.00 0.63
CA SER A 28 -24.79 1.70 0.71
C SER A 28 -25.17 1.28 2.13
N ASN A 29 -24.70 1.99 3.17
CA ASN A 29 -24.90 1.65 4.59
C ASN A 29 -24.50 0.21 4.98
N LYS A 30 -23.81 -0.54 4.10
CA LYS A 30 -23.43 -1.95 4.31
C LYS A 30 -22.52 -2.12 5.53
N LEU A 31 -21.61 -1.16 5.75
CA LEU A 31 -20.67 -1.17 6.87
C LEU A 31 -21.13 -0.38 8.09
N ALA A 32 -22.39 0.08 8.14
CA ALA A 32 -22.93 0.68 9.36
C ALA A 32 -22.91 -0.36 10.49
N ILE A 33 -22.30 0.00 11.62
CA ILE A 33 -22.22 -0.87 12.79
C ILE A 33 -23.57 -0.81 13.50
N ARG A 34 -24.29 -1.93 13.55
CA ARG A 34 -25.59 -2.01 14.22
C ARG A 34 -25.43 -2.72 15.56
N LYS A 35 -26.21 -2.30 16.56
CA LYS A 35 -26.18 -2.91 17.90
C LYS A 35 -26.58 -4.40 17.88
N ASN A 36 -27.39 -4.80 16.91
CA ASN A 36 -27.87 -6.18 16.75
C ASN A 36 -26.90 -7.07 15.96
N ASP A 37 -25.82 -6.53 15.39
CA ASP A 37 -24.84 -7.32 14.67
C ASP A 37 -24.08 -8.24 15.64
N GLN A 38 -23.71 -9.45 15.18
CA GLN A 38 -22.83 -10.32 15.94
C GLN A 38 -21.47 -9.64 16.20
N LYS A 39 -20.85 -9.92 17.35
CA LYS A 39 -19.59 -9.28 17.76
C LYS A 39 -18.48 -9.37 16.70
N TRP A 40 -18.36 -10.51 16.01
CA TRP A 40 -17.37 -10.68 14.95
C TRP A 40 -17.68 -9.81 13.72
N VAL A 41 -18.96 -9.62 13.37
CA VAL A 41 -19.38 -8.73 12.26
C VAL A 41 -19.03 -7.29 12.59
N GLN A 42 -19.32 -6.85 13.82
CA GLN A 42 -18.95 -5.51 14.27
C GLN A 42 -17.43 -5.29 14.21
N PHE A 43 -16.65 -6.29 14.61
CA PHE A 43 -15.19 -6.25 14.51
C PHE A 43 -14.74 -6.19 13.06
N ALA A 44 -15.28 -7.03 12.17
CA ALA A 44 -14.94 -7.04 10.75
C ALA A 44 -15.27 -5.69 10.07
N LYS A 45 -16.43 -5.08 10.38
CA LYS A 45 -16.81 -3.75 9.90
C LYS A 45 -15.81 -2.67 10.36
N LYS A 46 -15.41 -2.70 11.65
CA LYS A 46 -14.39 -1.78 12.18
C LYS A 46 -13.03 -1.99 11.50
N MET A 47 -12.62 -3.24 11.32
CA MET A 47 -11.36 -3.59 10.70
C MET A 47 -11.31 -3.15 9.23
N SER A 48 -12.38 -3.38 8.47
CA SER A 48 -12.49 -2.91 7.07
C SER A 48 -12.30 -1.39 6.97
N ARG A 49 -12.96 -0.61 7.84
CA ARG A 49 -12.78 0.86 7.88
C ARG A 49 -11.34 1.27 8.21
N LEU A 50 -10.72 0.62 9.20
CA LEU A 50 -9.34 0.88 9.58
C LEU A 50 -8.37 0.54 8.44
N LEU A 51 -8.60 -0.57 7.75
CA LEU A 51 -7.82 -0.99 6.58
C LEU A 51 -7.94 0.02 5.44
N LEU A 52 -9.13 0.53 5.13
CA LEU A 52 -9.28 1.57 4.10
C LEU A 52 -8.58 2.87 4.46
N LEU A 53 -8.75 3.34 5.71
CA LEU A 53 -8.08 4.56 6.16
C LEU A 53 -6.56 4.42 6.11
N SER A 54 -6.04 3.30 6.61
CA SER A 54 -4.60 3.03 6.57
C SER A 54 -4.09 2.86 5.14
N ALA A 55 -4.85 2.21 4.25
CA ALA A 55 -4.50 2.12 2.83
C ALA A 55 -4.35 3.50 2.21
N PHE A 56 -5.32 4.39 2.42
CA PHE A 56 -5.28 5.75 1.90
C PHE A 56 -4.05 6.54 2.39
N VAL A 57 -3.77 6.49 3.70
CA VAL A 57 -2.62 7.19 4.29
C VAL A 57 -1.30 6.65 3.74
N LEU A 58 -1.17 5.33 3.62
CA LEU A 58 0.04 4.69 3.09
C LEU A 58 0.28 5.07 1.61
N GLU A 59 -0.78 5.14 0.80
CA GLU A 59 -0.64 5.58 -0.59
C GLU A 59 -0.27 7.05 -0.71
N ILE A 60 -0.82 7.94 0.13
CA ILE A 60 -0.38 9.34 0.18
C ILE A 60 1.11 9.44 0.49
N ILE A 61 1.59 8.69 1.49
CA ILE A 61 3.02 8.66 1.83
C ILE A 61 3.83 8.17 0.64
N SER A 62 3.38 7.11 -0.04
CA SER A 62 4.04 6.60 -1.24
C SER A 62 4.17 7.68 -2.31
N ILE A 63 3.07 8.35 -2.66
CA ILE A 63 3.03 9.43 -3.66
C ILE A 63 3.98 10.56 -3.27
N PHE A 64 3.94 10.98 -2.01
CA PHE A 64 4.78 12.08 -1.53
C PHE A 64 6.28 11.74 -1.64
N VAL A 65 6.66 10.53 -1.25
CA VAL A 65 8.05 10.09 -1.30
C VAL A 65 8.52 9.90 -2.75
N THR A 66 7.73 9.29 -3.63
CA THR A 66 8.15 9.05 -5.01
C THR A 66 8.12 10.30 -5.87
N THR A 67 7.08 11.11 -5.72
CA THR A 67 6.78 12.20 -6.62
C THR A 67 7.36 13.48 -6.09
N VAL A 68 7.03 13.90 -4.86
CA VAL A 68 7.51 15.19 -4.33
C VAL A 68 8.98 15.10 -3.95
N THR A 69 9.34 14.13 -3.10
CA THR A 69 10.73 13.99 -2.63
C THR A 69 11.65 13.52 -3.75
N GLY A 70 11.21 12.54 -4.54
CA GLY A 70 11.99 12.01 -5.66
C GLY A 70 12.29 13.06 -6.75
N THR A 71 11.31 13.87 -7.15
CA THR A 71 11.54 14.91 -8.17
C THR A 71 12.35 16.09 -7.62
N ALA A 72 12.08 16.55 -6.39
CA ALA A 72 12.83 17.65 -5.79
C ALA A 72 14.32 17.31 -5.65
N LEU A 73 14.65 16.09 -5.22
CA LEU A 73 16.03 15.64 -5.09
C LEU A 73 16.72 15.47 -6.45
N LEU A 74 16.01 14.99 -7.46
CA LEU A 74 16.53 14.87 -8.82
C LEU A 74 16.83 16.27 -9.41
N SER A 75 15.91 17.22 -9.26
CA SER A 75 16.08 18.60 -9.73
C SER A 75 17.21 19.34 -9.01
N TYR A 76 17.52 19.00 -7.76
CA TYR A 76 18.67 19.56 -7.05
C TYR A 76 20.00 18.97 -7.54
N ALA A 77 20.02 17.66 -7.83
CA ALA A 77 21.18 16.98 -8.37
C ALA A 77 21.54 17.49 -9.78
N ASP A 78 20.54 17.75 -10.64
CA ASP A 78 20.77 18.30 -11.99
C ASP A 78 21.38 19.72 -11.99
N ARG A 79 21.24 20.47 -10.90
CA ARG A 79 21.80 21.84 -10.76
C ARG A 79 23.22 21.87 -10.21
N SER A 80 23.69 20.77 -9.67
CA SER A 80 25.00 20.68 -9.02
C SER A 80 25.85 19.69 -9.81
N ASP A 81 26.73 20.18 -10.69
CA ASP A 81 27.72 19.43 -11.50
C ASP A 81 28.65 18.49 -10.69
N ALA A 82 28.43 18.35 -9.37
CA ALA A 82 29.27 17.64 -8.41
C ALA A 82 28.96 16.13 -8.27
N VAL A 83 27.88 15.61 -8.86
CA VAL A 83 27.57 14.17 -8.80
C VAL A 83 27.37 13.66 -10.21
N SER A 84 28.30 12.84 -10.70
CA SER A 84 28.22 12.16 -12.00
C SER A 84 26.91 11.37 -12.13
N LEU A 85 25.88 12.01 -12.68
CA LEU A 85 24.50 11.54 -12.87
C LEU A 85 24.35 10.58 -14.06
N VAL A 86 25.28 9.64 -14.22
CA VAL A 86 25.39 8.87 -15.48
C VAL A 86 24.42 7.68 -15.57
N VAL A 87 23.64 7.29 -14.53
CA VAL A 87 22.91 6.01 -14.60
C VAL A 87 21.42 6.03 -14.20
N SER A 88 20.94 6.95 -13.36
CA SER A 88 19.54 6.87 -12.90
C SER A 88 18.54 7.58 -13.82
N LYS A 89 18.01 6.88 -14.83
CA LYS A 89 16.97 7.39 -15.76
C LYS A 89 15.60 7.73 -15.11
N SER A 90 15.47 7.69 -13.78
CA SER A 90 14.19 7.85 -13.07
C SER A 90 14.35 8.27 -11.61
N SER A 91 13.32 8.90 -11.04
CA SER A 91 13.28 9.33 -9.63
C SER A 91 13.44 8.15 -8.65
N MET A 92 12.79 7.02 -8.92
CA MET A 92 12.94 5.81 -8.09
C MET A 92 14.33 5.16 -8.24
N GLY A 93 14.93 5.21 -9.43
CA GLY A 93 16.31 4.77 -9.64
C GLY A 93 17.29 5.62 -8.83
N PHE A 94 17.09 6.93 -8.82
CA PHE A 94 17.90 7.87 -8.04
C PHE A 94 17.74 7.63 -6.53
N LEU A 95 16.50 7.46 -6.05
CA LEU A 95 16.24 7.13 -4.64
C LEU A 95 16.88 5.79 -4.26
N ARG A 96 16.87 4.79 -5.14
CA ARG A 96 17.52 3.50 -4.87
C ARG A 96 19.02 3.65 -4.63
N GLU A 97 19.70 4.40 -5.49
CA GLU A 97 21.17 4.51 -5.45
C GLU A 97 21.67 5.41 -4.33
N LYS A 98 20.94 6.50 -4.01
CA LYS A 98 21.41 7.54 -3.10
C LYS A 98 20.60 7.65 -1.80
N PHE A 99 19.34 7.23 -1.79
CA PHE A 99 18.41 7.44 -0.68
C PHE A 99 17.61 6.16 -0.36
N GLU A 100 18.32 5.09 0.01
CA GLU A 100 17.75 3.75 0.27
C GLU A 100 16.54 3.80 1.22
N PHE A 101 16.58 4.65 2.26
CA PHE A 101 15.45 4.82 3.18
C PHE A 101 14.17 5.25 2.46
N ASN A 102 14.24 6.30 1.63
CA ASN A 102 13.08 6.84 0.91
C ASN A 102 12.58 5.82 -0.12
N TYR A 103 13.51 5.13 -0.79
CA TYR A 103 13.17 4.04 -1.70
C TYR A 103 12.36 2.94 -0.98
N LEU A 104 12.84 2.49 0.18
CA LEU A 104 12.17 1.47 0.99
C LEU A 104 10.81 1.94 1.51
N THR A 105 10.73 3.18 2.01
CA THR A 105 9.47 3.77 2.47
C THR A 105 8.41 3.68 1.39
N SER A 106 8.70 4.18 0.18
CA SER A 106 7.73 4.13 -0.92
C SER A 106 7.26 2.72 -1.25
N ARG A 107 8.19 1.75 -1.35
CA ARG A 107 7.85 0.37 -1.70
C ARG A 107 6.97 -0.29 -0.64
N ILE A 108 7.34 -0.11 0.63
CA ILE A 108 6.62 -0.67 1.76
C ILE A 108 5.23 -0.05 1.84
N THR A 109 5.11 1.28 1.78
CA THR A 109 3.82 1.95 1.92
C THR A 109 2.88 1.65 0.76
N PHE A 110 3.39 1.60 -0.48
CA PHE A 110 2.59 1.17 -1.64
C PHE A 110 2.08 -0.26 -1.48
N LEU A 111 2.96 -1.23 -1.24
CA LEU A 111 2.53 -2.63 -1.18
C LEU A 111 1.57 -2.86 -0.01
N GLN A 112 1.85 -2.25 1.15
CA GLN A 112 1.02 -2.40 2.33
C GLN A 112 -0.32 -1.67 2.17
N GLY A 113 -0.35 -0.51 1.50
CA GLY A 113 -1.58 0.20 1.16
C GLY A 113 -2.48 -0.62 0.23
N LEU A 114 -1.91 -1.16 -0.85
CA LEU A 114 -2.57 -2.07 -1.77
C LEU A 114 -3.14 -3.32 -1.07
N LEU A 115 -2.35 -3.95 -0.19
CA LEU A 115 -2.80 -5.11 0.58
C LEU A 115 -3.95 -4.76 1.55
N HIS A 116 -3.87 -3.61 2.23
CA HIS A 116 -4.93 -3.16 3.13
C HIS A 116 -6.23 -2.87 2.37
N TRP A 117 -6.16 -2.24 1.21
CA TRP A 117 -7.33 -2.00 0.37
C TRP A 117 -7.99 -3.30 -0.09
N LEU A 118 -7.21 -4.23 -0.65
CA LEU A 118 -7.72 -5.54 -1.08
C LEU A 118 -8.29 -6.35 0.09
N ALA A 119 -7.62 -6.35 1.24
CA ALA A 119 -8.10 -7.04 2.44
C ALA A 119 -9.43 -6.44 2.92
N SER A 120 -9.60 -5.13 2.84
CA SER A 120 -10.87 -4.48 3.15
C SER A 120 -11.98 -4.91 2.19
N LEU A 121 -11.72 -4.94 0.88
CA LEU A 121 -12.69 -5.41 -0.10
C LEU A 121 -13.07 -6.88 0.14
N GLY A 122 -12.10 -7.73 0.45
CA GLY A 122 -12.34 -9.12 0.80
C GLY A 122 -13.22 -9.25 2.04
N LEU A 123 -12.94 -8.47 3.10
CA LEU A 123 -13.75 -8.43 4.31
C LEU A 123 -15.18 -7.95 4.05
N GLU A 124 -15.36 -6.92 3.22
CA GLU A 124 -16.68 -6.40 2.85
C GLU A 124 -17.56 -7.50 2.24
N HIS A 125 -17.02 -8.31 1.33
CA HIS A 125 -17.75 -9.41 0.70
C HIS A 125 -18.01 -10.58 1.66
N VAL A 126 -17.21 -10.73 2.71
CA VAL A 126 -17.45 -11.77 3.74
C VAL A 126 -18.50 -11.33 4.75
N ILE A 127 -18.66 -10.02 4.98
CA ILE A 127 -19.62 -9.47 5.95
C ILE A 127 -21.06 -9.65 5.46
N PRO A 128 -21.94 -10.25 6.28
CA PRO A 128 -23.35 -10.37 5.95
C PRO A 128 -24.09 -9.03 6.02
N PHE A 129 -24.99 -8.81 5.04
CA PHE A 129 -25.95 -7.71 5.06
C PHE A 129 -27.40 -8.21 5.01
N ASP A 130 -28.32 -7.35 5.45
CA ASP A 130 -29.75 -7.68 5.56
C ASP A 130 -30.40 -7.79 4.18
N GLY A 131 -31.26 -8.80 4.02
CA GLY A 131 -31.95 -9.06 2.75
C GLY A 131 -31.10 -9.83 1.72
N GLU A 132 -29.90 -10.28 2.10
CA GLU A 132 -29.04 -11.07 1.23
C GLU A 132 -29.56 -12.51 1.07
N GLY A 133 -29.87 -12.90 -0.17
CA GLY A 133 -30.27 -14.27 -0.51
C GLY A 133 -29.14 -15.29 -0.38
N VAL A 134 -29.49 -16.58 -0.32
CA VAL A 134 -28.52 -17.69 -0.18
C VAL A 134 -27.54 -17.75 -1.36
N ALA A 135 -28.02 -17.50 -2.59
CA ALA A 135 -27.18 -17.47 -3.78
C ALA A 135 -26.17 -16.30 -3.72
N THR A 136 -26.64 -15.10 -3.38
CA THR A 136 -25.80 -13.91 -3.21
C THR A 136 -24.73 -14.13 -2.13
N ARG A 137 -25.08 -14.76 -1.00
CA ARG A 137 -24.13 -15.12 0.06
C ARG A 137 -23.02 -16.03 -0.44
N LYS A 138 -23.36 -17.06 -1.24
CA LYS A 138 -22.36 -17.97 -1.81
C LYS A 138 -21.42 -17.24 -2.76
N MET A 139 -21.97 -16.38 -3.62
CA MET A 139 -21.20 -15.56 -4.56
C MET A 139 -20.26 -14.60 -3.84
N ASN A 140 -20.74 -13.88 -2.82
CA ASN A 140 -19.94 -12.95 -2.04
C ASN A 140 -18.80 -13.65 -1.30
N ARG A 141 -19.05 -14.84 -0.72
CA ARG A 141 -17.98 -15.66 -0.14
C ARG A 141 -16.94 -16.06 -1.18
N PHE A 142 -17.37 -16.49 -2.36
CA PHE A 142 -16.46 -16.85 -3.45
C PHE A 142 -15.58 -15.67 -3.87
N ILE A 143 -16.16 -14.47 -4.02
CA ILE A 143 -15.42 -13.24 -4.34
C ILE A 143 -14.42 -12.93 -3.22
N GLY A 144 -14.86 -12.94 -1.95
CA GLY A 144 -13.98 -12.71 -0.80
C GLY A 144 -12.81 -13.68 -0.74
N THR A 145 -13.05 -14.98 -0.96
CA THR A 145 -11.98 -15.99 -1.01
C THR A 145 -11.05 -15.83 -2.22
N SER A 146 -11.59 -15.36 -3.36
CA SER A 146 -10.79 -15.09 -4.55
C SER A 146 -9.85 -13.90 -4.33
N ILE A 147 -10.34 -12.83 -3.71
CA ILE A 147 -9.52 -11.67 -3.31
C ILE A 147 -8.42 -12.10 -2.33
N LEU A 148 -8.76 -12.92 -1.32
CA LEU A 148 -7.76 -13.46 -0.40
C LEU A 148 -6.70 -14.30 -1.12
N THR A 149 -7.11 -15.10 -2.10
CA THR A 149 -6.18 -15.88 -2.92
C THR A 149 -5.25 -14.96 -3.73
N ILE A 150 -5.77 -13.88 -4.32
CA ILE A 150 -4.95 -12.88 -5.02
C ILE A 150 -3.93 -12.24 -4.07
N ILE A 151 -4.34 -11.87 -2.85
CA ILE A 151 -3.43 -11.35 -1.82
C ILE A 151 -2.29 -12.34 -1.52
N LEU A 152 -2.62 -13.62 -1.32
CA LEU A 152 -1.62 -14.66 -1.06
C LEU A 152 -0.67 -14.86 -2.25
N LEU A 153 -1.19 -14.81 -3.47
CA LEU A 153 -0.37 -14.88 -4.69
C LEU A 153 0.56 -13.67 -4.81
N MET A 154 0.09 -12.46 -4.48
CA MET A 154 0.93 -11.26 -4.47
C MET A 154 2.09 -11.37 -3.48
N ILE A 155 1.81 -11.88 -2.28
CA ILE A 155 2.83 -12.05 -1.23
C ILE A 155 3.79 -13.21 -1.55
N SER A 156 3.31 -14.26 -2.24
CA SER A 156 4.10 -15.48 -2.48
C SER A 156 4.91 -15.41 -3.78
N PHE A 157 4.28 -15.02 -4.89
CA PHE A 157 4.89 -15.07 -6.22
C PHE A 157 5.42 -13.71 -6.67
N TYR A 158 4.69 -12.64 -6.41
CA TYR A 158 5.12 -11.31 -6.84
C TYR A 158 6.18 -10.68 -5.94
N ASN A 159 6.48 -11.29 -4.78
CA ASN A 159 7.50 -10.82 -3.85
C ASN A 159 8.86 -10.62 -4.52
N GLY A 160 9.35 -11.65 -5.24
CA GLY A 160 10.64 -11.58 -5.92
C GLY A 160 10.67 -10.64 -7.13
N GLN A 161 9.52 -10.23 -7.65
CA GLN A 161 9.42 -9.24 -8.74
C GLN A 161 9.14 -7.81 -8.21
N MET A 162 8.63 -7.69 -7.00
CA MET A 162 8.34 -6.42 -6.32
C MET A 162 9.42 -6.00 -5.33
N THR A 163 10.40 -6.84 -5.01
CA THR A 163 11.52 -6.44 -4.16
C THR A 163 12.86 -6.87 -4.76
N PHE A 164 13.87 -6.00 -4.67
CA PHE A 164 15.26 -6.40 -4.90
C PHE A 164 15.81 -7.25 -3.74
N TYR A 165 15.10 -7.26 -2.62
CA TYR A 165 15.35 -8.13 -1.48
C TYR A 165 14.74 -9.51 -1.75
N LYS A 166 15.22 -10.54 -1.07
CA LYS A 166 14.77 -11.93 -1.28
C LYS A 166 13.26 -12.01 -1.08
N ASN A 167 12.77 -11.40 0.01
CA ASN A 167 11.38 -11.40 0.42
C ASN A 167 10.99 -10.03 1.05
N TYR A 168 9.68 -9.74 1.10
CA TYR A 168 9.09 -8.59 1.80
C TYR A 168 9.56 -8.45 3.25
N TRP A 169 9.70 -9.57 3.97
CA TRP A 169 10.19 -9.58 5.34
C TRP A 169 11.63 -9.04 5.46
N GLU A 170 12.49 -9.37 4.50
CA GLU A 170 13.86 -8.87 4.47
C GLU A 170 13.90 -7.37 4.14
N MET A 171 12.99 -6.91 3.27
CA MET A 171 12.80 -5.48 2.99
C MET A 171 12.40 -4.70 4.26
N LEU A 172 11.47 -5.24 5.06
CA LEU A 172 11.08 -4.65 6.35
C LEU A 172 12.23 -4.61 7.36
N LYS A 173 13.02 -5.70 7.46
CA LYS A 173 14.22 -5.71 8.30
C LYS A 173 15.22 -4.64 7.87
N ARG A 174 15.48 -4.53 6.57
CA ARG A 174 16.40 -3.52 6.04
C ARG A 174 15.88 -2.12 6.34
N TYR A 175 14.58 -1.87 6.18
CA TYR A 175 13.96 -0.61 6.53
C TYR A 175 14.18 -0.26 8.01
N ALA A 176 13.96 -1.20 8.93
CA ALA A 176 14.20 -0.99 10.35
C ALA A 176 15.67 -0.66 10.66
N VAL A 177 16.62 -1.37 10.03
CA VAL A 177 18.06 -1.10 10.19
C VAL A 177 18.43 0.29 9.68
N VAL A 178 17.98 0.66 8.48
CA VAL A 178 18.29 1.96 7.88
C VAL A 178 17.63 3.10 8.68
N ALA A 179 16.39 2.92 9.14
CA ALA A 179 15.70 3.87 10.01
C ALA A 179 16.46 4.06 11.32
N TRP A 180 16.91 2.96 11.95
CA TRP A 180 17.69 3.01 13.18
C TRP A 180 19.01 3.77 13.00
N VAL A 181 19.77 3.43 11.96
CA VAL A 181 21.04 4.10 11.68
C VAL A 181 20.85 5.59 11.43
N ARG A 182 19.79 5.98 10.71
CA ARG A 182 19.54 7.37 10.33
C ARG A 182 19.05 8.25 11.47
N TYR A 183 18.14 7.74 12.31
CA TYR A 183 17.46 8.55 13.33
C TYR A 183 17.98 8.35 14.75
N PHE A 184 18.67 7.24 15.02
CA PHE A 184 19.16 6.92 16.37
C PHE A 184 20.67 6.85 16.47
N TRP A 185 21.37 6.30 15.47
CA TRP A 185 22.82 6.13 15.54
C TRP A 185 23.64 7.33 15.04
N ARG A 186 23.26 7.89 13.89
CA ARG A 186 23.96 9.01 13.24
C ARG A 186 23.24 10.34 13.45
N TRP A 187 22.58 10.51 14.60
CA TRP A 187 21.89 11.75 14.93
C TRP A 187 22.68 12.54 16.00
N PRO A 188 22.95 13.85 15.81
CA PRO A 188 22.61 14.67 14.64
C PRO A 188 23.47 14.31 13.40
N PRO A 189 22.96 14.54 12.18
CA PRO A 189 23.66 14.24 10.95
C PRO A 189 24.90 15.12 10.72
#